data_AF-A0A9E2Y814-F1
#
_entry.id   AF-A0A9E2Y814-F1
#
_cell.length_a   1.000
_cell.length_b   1.000
_cell.length_c   1.000
_cell.angle_alpha   90.00
_cell.angle_beta   90.00
_cell.angle_gamma   90.00
#
_symmetry.space_group_name_H-M   'P 1'
#
loop_
_entity.id
_entity.type
_entity.pdbx_description
1 polymer ?
#
loop_
_entity_poly.entity_id
_entity_poly.type
_entity_poly.pdbx_seq_one_letter_code
_entity_poly.pdbx_strand_id
1 'polypeptide(L)'
;MSVRANAGELNARVGAARRDTEARGETFYPGASRIHLAAFPPKERWDDWAELDSRSWPKRNERRYMLVPTTCFNCESACGLLAYVDRDTLGVRKF
;
A
#
# COMPACT_ATOMS: atom_id res chain seq x y z
N MET A 1 21.06 -12.99 10.79
CA MET A 1 20.16 -12.61 11.91
C MET A 1 18.96 -11.88 11.33
N SER A 2 17.82 -12.57 11.18
CA SER A 2 16.57 -11.93 10.79
C SER A 2 15.98 -11.27 12.04
N VAL A 3 16.12 -9.94 12.14
CA VAL A 3 15.41 -9.16 13.15
C VAL A 3 13.93 -9.28 12.79
N ARG A 4 13.18 -10.14 13.49
CA ARG A 4 11.73 -10.16 13.39
C ARG A 4 11.24 -8.80 13.89
N ALA A 5 10.82 -7.92 12.99
CA ALA A 5 10.11 -6.71 13.37
C ALA A 5 8.98 -7.11 14.33
N ASN A 6 8.86 -6.40 15.47
CA ASN A 6 7.77 -6.64 16.39
C ASN A 6 6.45 -6.35 15.66
N ALA A 7 5.39 -7.13 15.92
CA ALA A 7 4.08 -6.96 15.31
C ALA A 7 3.57 -5.51 15.39
N GLY A 8 3.90 -4.78 16.47
CA GLY A 8 3.59 -3.36 16.62
C GLY A 8 4.33 -2.46 15.62
N GLU A 9 5.63 -2.68 15.43
CA GLU A 9 6.45 -1.92 14.47
C GLU A 9 5.99 -2.17 13.03
N LEU A 10 5.67 -3.42 12.71
CA LEU A 10 5.14 -3.80 11.40
C LEU A 10 3.80 -3.12 11.13
N ASN A 11 2.88 -3.16 12.09
CA ASN A 11 1.57 -2.50 11.98
C ASN A 11 1.69 -0.99 11.79
N ALA A 12 2.60 -0.33 12.51
CA ALA A 12 2.85 1.10 12.36
C ALA A 12 3.29 1.47 10.94
N ARG A 13 4.03 0.56 10.27
CA ARG A 13 4.48 0.73 8.89
C ARG A 13 3.39 0.39 7.87
N VAL A 14 2.58 -0.63 8.07
CA VAL A 14 1.57 -1.03 7.06
C VAL A 14 0.21 -0.33 7.21
N GLY A 15 -0.07 0.29 8.35
CA GLY A 15 -1.38 0.87 8.66
C GLY A 15 -1.73 2.09 7.79
N ALA A 16 -2.88 2.02 7.11
CA ALA A 16 -3.49 3.12 6.34
C ALA A 16 -4.88 3.54 6.88
N ALA A 17 -5.19 3.18 8.14
CA ALA A 17 -6.38 3.70 8.79
C ALA A 17 -6.27 5.22 8.98
N ARG A 18 -7.41 5.91 9.05
CA ARG A 18 -7.47 7.37 9.20
C ARG A 18 -6.59 7.88 10.33
N ARG A 19 -6.77 7.35 11.54
CA ARG A 19 -6.00 7.74 12.73
C ARG A 19 -4.50 7.59 12.51
N ASP A 20 -4.06 6.48 11.91
CA ASP A 20 -2.64 6.19 11.73
C ASP A 20 -2.02 7.10 10.66
N THR A 21 -2.78 7.40 9.61
CA THR A 21 -2.38 8.31 8.52
C THR A 21 -2.28 9.75 9.03
N GLU A 22 -3.30 10.23 9.73
CA GLU A 22 -3.33 11.57 10.33
C GLU A 22 -2.23 11.73 11.39
N ALA A 23 -1.97 10.70 12.22
CA ALA A 23 -0.90 10.73 13.22
C ALA A 23 0.50 10.86 12.61
N ARG A 24 0.68 10.45 11.35
CA ARG A 24 1.94 10.63 10.60
C ARG A 24 1.99 11.95 9.82
N GLY A 25 0.94 12.77 9.85
CA GLY A 25 0.84 14.00 9.05
C GLY A 25 0.64 13.74 7.55
N GLU A 26 0.21 12.53 7.18
CA GLU A 26 -0.02 12.12 5.80
C GLU A 26 -1.43 12.50 5.33
N THR A 27 -1.63 12.61 4.02
CA THR A 27 -2.95 12.90 3.45
C THR A 27 -3.85 11.68 3.57
N PHE A 28 -4.95 11.79 4.32
CA PHE A 28 -5.98 10.74 4.34
C PHE A 28 -6.90 10.85 3.13
N TYR A 29 -6.98 9.77 2.34
CA TYR A 29 -7.86 9.68 1.18
C TYR A 29 -9.14 8.91 1.55
N PRO A 30 -10.29 9.57 1.76
CA PRO A 30 -11.52 8.90 2.14
C PRO A 30 -12.04 8.02 1.00
N GLY A 31 -12.40 6.77 1.31
CA GLY A 31 -13.12 5.89 0.37
C GLY A 31 -14.55 6.35 0.12
N ALA A 32 -15.19 5.81 -0.92
CA ALA A 32 -16.58 6.12 -1.28
C ALA A 32 -17.58 5.84 -0.13
N SER A 33 -17.28 4.85 0.72
CA SER A 33 -18.06 4.52 1.92
C SER A 33 -17.90 5.51 3.07
N ARG A 34 -16.93 6.44 3.00
CA ARG A 34 -16.62 7.46 4.02
C ARG A 34 -16.36 6.90 5.42
N ILE A 35 -15.91 5.65 5.52
CA ILE A 35 -15.50 5.02 6.77
C ILE A 35 -14.03 5.36 7.11
N HIS A 36 -13.53 4.83 8.22
CA HIS A 36 -12.17 5.07 8.73
C HIS A 36 -11.03 4.39 7.94
N LEU A 37 -11.36 3.62 6.90
CA LEU A 37 -10.40 2.97 6.01
C LEU A 37 -10.09 3.89 4.82
N ALA A 38 -8.82 4.04 4.48
CA ALA A 38 -8.41 4.81 3.31
C ALA A 38 -8.82 4.11 2.00
N ALA A 39 -9.10 4.91 0.97
CA ALA A 39 -9.37 4.42 -0.38
C ALA A 39 -8.14 3.73 -1.01
N PHE A 40 -6.97 4.31 -0.74
CA PHE A 40 -5.66 3.85 -1.21
C PHE A 40 -4.58 4.40 -0.26
N PRO A 41 -3.35 3.87 -0.33
CA PRO A 41 -2.23 4.37 0.48
C PRO A 41 -1.96 5.86 0.28
N PRO A 42 -1.52 6.59 1.31
CA PRO A 42 -1.16 8.01 1.17
C PRO A 42 -0.05 8.19 0.13
N LYS A 43 -0.22 9.18 -0.77
CA LYS A 43 0.69 9.42 -1.90
C LYS A 43 2.13 9.67 -1.47
N GLU A 44 2.30 10.24 -0.27
CA GLU A 44 3.60 10.56 0.33
C GLU A 44 4.46 9.31 0.56
N ARG A 45 3.86 8.11 0.47
CA ARG A 45 4.52 6.82 0.66
C ARG A 45 4.61 5.98 -0.61
N TRP A 46 4.20 6.49 -1.76
CA TRP A 46 4.14 5.71 -2.98
C TRP A 46 5.52 5.30 -3.50
N ASP A 47 6.57 6.04 -3.21
CA ASP A 47 7.94 5.66 -3.59
C ASP A 47 8.50 4.47 -2.76
N ASP A 48 7.95 4.22 -1.57
CA ASP A 48 8.35 3.11 -0.68
C ASP A 48 7.18 2.58 0.16
N TRP A 49 6.25 1.91 -0.52
CA TRP A 49 5.09 1.30 0.11
C TRP A 49 5.42 -0.07 0.71
N ALA A 50 5.14 -0.24 2.00
CA ALA A 50 5.29 -1.51 2.70
C ALA A 50 3.95 -2.24 2.80
N GLU A 51 3.90 -3.50 2.37
CA GLU A 51 2.72 -4.35 2.43
C GLU A 51 3.07 -5.76 2.92
N LEU A 52 2.12 -6.45 3.54
CA LEU A 52 2.27 -7.87 3.88
C LEU A 52 1.87 -8.75 2.70
N ASP A 53 2.72 -9.72 2.38
CA ASP A 53 2.44 -10.73 1.36
C ASP A 53 1.27 -11.61 1.80
N SER A 54 0.13 -11.43 1.14
CA SER A 54 -1.11 -12.17 1.43
C SER A 54 -0.96 -13.68 1.21
N ARG A 55 -0.04 -14.12 0.34
CA ARG A 55 0.23 -15.55 0.09
C ARG A 55 1.09 -16.19 1.16
N SER A 56 1.75 -15.39 1.99
CA SER A 56 2.66 -15.86 3.03
C SER A 56 1.96 -16.14 4.36
N TRP A 57 0.66 -15.84 4.49
CA TRP A 57 -0.09 -16.07 5.72
C TRP A 57 0.05 -17.52 6.23
N PRO A 58 0.28 -17.75 7.54
CA PRO A 58 0.31 -16.78 8.66
C PRO A 58 1.65 -16.08 8.89
N LYS A 59 2.67 -16.33 8.06
CA LYS A 59 3.94 -15.63 8.14
C LYS A 59 3.75 -14.19 7.66
N ARG A 60 4.12 -13.24 8.52
CA ARG A 60 4.02 -11.80 8.24
C ARG A 60 5.23 -11.33 7.41
N ASN A 61 5.27 -11.75 6.15
CA ASN A 61 6.35 -11.38 5.24
C ASN A 61 6.06 -10.00 4.63
N GLU A 62 6.90 -9.01 4.95
CA GLU A 62 6.84 -7.67 4.37
C GLU A 62 7.41 -7.65 2.95
N ARG A 63 6.78 -6.88 2.06
CA ARG A 63 7.24 -6.54 0.72
C ARG A 63 7.28 -5.02 0.57
N ARG A 64 8.18 -4.52 -0.26
CA ARG A 64 8.28 -3.10 -0.60
C ARG A 64 8.01 -2.86 -2.07
N TYR A 65 7.18 -1.87 -2.36
CA TYR A 65 6.76 -1.52 -3.71
C TYR A 65 6.88 -0.02 -3.96
N MET A 66 7.08 0.35 -5.23
CA MET A 66 6.67 1.65 -5.75
C MET A 66 5.23 1.54 -6.25
N LEU A 67 4.38 2.48 -5.87
CA LEU A 67 3.00 2.57 -6.33
C LEU A 67 2.91 3.61 -7.44
N VAL A 68 2.46 3.17 -8.62
CA VAL A 68 2.35 4.03 -9.80
C VAL A 68 0.90 4.13 -10.22
N PRO A 69 0.29 5.33 -10.20
CA PRO A 69 -1.08 5.51 -10.67
C PRO A 69 -1.13 5.25 -12.17
N THR A 70 -2.11 4.48 -12.62
CA THR A 70 -2.26 4.15 -14.03
C THR A 70 -3.74 4.08 -14.43
N THR A 71 -4.00 4.01 -15.71
CA THR A 71 -5.34 3.99 -16.28
C THR A 71 -5.52 2.76 -17.17
N CYS A 72 -6.62 2.05 -16.96
CA CYS A 72 -7.00 0.92 -17.81
C CYS A 72 -7.61 1.41 -19.13
N PHE A 73 -7.10 0.89 -20.26
CA PHE A 73 -7.59 1.20 -21.61
C PHE A 73 -8.28 0.01 -22.30
N ASN A 74 -8.66 -1.04 -21.56
CA ASN A 74 -9.22 -2.24 -22.19
C ASN A 74 -10.63 -2.06 -22.77
N CYS A 75 -11.49 -1.27 -22.11
CA CYS A 75 -12.90 -1.05 -22.50
C CYS A 75 -13.26 0.44 -22.64
N GLU A 76 -12.28 1.30 -22.93
CA GLU A 76 -12.44 2.77 -23.06
C GLU A 76 -13.03 3.50 -21.83
N SER A 77 -13.28 2.79 -20.73
CA SER A 77 -13.89 3.31 -19.50
C SER A 77 -12.91 4.09 -18.61
N ALA A 78 -11.61 4.04 -18.95
CA ALA A 78 -10.54 4.74 -18.23
C ALA A 78 -10.54 4.50 -16.70
N CYS A 79 -10.74 3.24 -16.27
CA CYS A 79 -10.70 2.91 -14.84
C CYS A 79 -9.34 3.30 -14.23
N GLY A 80 -9.37 4.02 -13.11
CA GLY A 80 -8.16 4.29 -12.33
C GLY A 80 -7.66 3.00 -11.66
N LEU A 81 -6.40 2.66 -11.89
CA LEU A 81 -5.71 1.51 -11.32
C LEU A 81 -4.45 1.99 -10.57
N LEU A 82 -3.88 1.11 -9.74
CA LEU A 82 -2.65 1.40 -9.01
C LEU A 82 -1.66 0.25 -9.18
N ALA A 83 -0.64 0.45 -10.01
CA ALA A 83 0.36 -0.58 -10.25
C ALA A 83 1.32 -0.70 -9.06
N TYR A 84 1.50 -1.92 -8.57
CA TYR A 84 2.50 -2.26 -7.55
C TYR A 84 3.75 -2.75 -8.26
N VAL A 85 4.81 -1.94 -8.21
CA VAL A 85 6.09 -2.21 -8.86
C VAL A 85 7.09 -2.64 -7.80
N ASP A 86 7.70 -3.80 -7.95
CA ASP A 86 8.76 -4.26 -7.05
C ASP A 86 9.97 -3.31 -7.15
N ARG A 87 10.46 -2.82 -6.00
CA ARG A 87 11.49 -1.77 -5.99
C ARG A 87 12.85 -2.24 -6.48
N ASP A 88 13.14 -3.53 -6.29
CA ASP A 88 14.47 -4.07 -6.59
C ASP A 88 14.54 -4.56 -8.06
N THR A 89 13.44 -5.11 -8.57
CA THR A 89 13.38 -5.69 -9.92
C THR A 89 12.70 -4.79 -10.94
N LEU A 90 12.00 -3.74 -10.51
CA LEU A 90 11.16 -2.86 -11.33
C LEU A 90 10.02 -3.59 -12.08
N GLY A 91 9.77 -4.85 -11.74
CA GLY A 91 8.68 -5.63 -12.32
C GLY A 91 7.34 -5.24 -11.72
N VAL A 92 6.31 -5.11 -12.57
CA VAL A 92 4.92 -4.99 -12.10
C VAL A 92 4.47 -6.32 -11.48
N ARG A 93 3.90 -6.28 -10.28
CA ARG A 93 3.47 -7.45 -9.51
C ARG A 93 1.95 -7.61 -9.45
N LYS A 94 1.22 -6.49 -9.43
CA LYS A 94 -0.24 -6.42 -9.45
C LYS A 94 -0.71 -5.01 -9.85
N PHE A 95 -2.00 -4.87 -10.18
CA PHE A 95 -2.71 -3.64 -10.52
C PHE A 95 -3.91 -3.42 -9.59
#